data_AF-A0A9D6M2V2-F1
#
_entry.id   AF-A0A9D6M2V2-F1
#
_cell.length_a   1.000
_cell.length_b   1.000
_cell.length_c   1.000
_cell.angle_alpha   90.00
_cell.angle_beta   90.00
_cell.angle_gamma   90.00
#
_symmetry.space_group_name_H-M   'P 1'
#
loop_
_entity.id
_entity.type
_entity.pdbx_description
1 polymer ?
#
loop_
_entity_poly.entity_id
_entity_poly.type
_entity_poly.pdbx_seq_one_letter_code
_entity_poly.pdbx_strand_id
1 'polypeptide(L)'
;MDEKSKIIDKAQKLLQKGYLDKAIAEYKKVVEKDPKDATIRLRIGDLYVKVNKKDEAIKEYGEVAKIHTQKGFYLKAIAVYKQILKLDEGQMEIHFKLADLYTKQKLIADAVAALSVLVSF
;
A
#
# COMPACT_ATOMS: atom_id res chain seq x y z
N MET A 1 1.46 -21.66 -18.52
CA MET A 1 0.67 -20.48 -18.08
C MET A 1 0.24 -20.71 -16.66
N ASP A 2 0.97 -20.11 -15.72
CA ASP A 2 0.66 -20.13 -14.29
C ASP A 2 -0.75 -19.58 -14.05
N GLU A 3 -1.50 -20.22 -13.15
CA GLU A 3 -2.88 -19.83 -12.85
C GLU A 3 -2.98 -18.36 -12.40
N LYS A 4 -1.97 -17.88 -11.67
CA LYS A 4 -1.78 -16.48 -11.30
C LYS A 4 -1.71 -15.55 -12.51
N SER A 5 -0.94 -15.93 -13.54
CA SER A 5 -0.77 -15.13 -14.76
C SER A 5 -2.12 -14.96 -15.49
N LYS A 6 -2.90 -16.05 -15.61
CA LYS A 6 -4.24 -16.00 -16.22
C LYS A 6 -5.19 -15.03 -15.49
N ILE A 7 -5.14 -15.01 -14.16
CA ILE A 7 -5.97 -14.10 -13.36
C ILE A 7 -5.52 -12.64 -13.57
N ILE A 8 -4.21 -12.39 -13.61
CA ILE A 8 -3.65 -11.06 -13.87
C ILE A 8 -4.02 -10.57 -15.29
N ASP A 9 -3.90 -11.41 -16.31
CA ASP A 9 -4.30 -11.09 -17.68
C ASP A 9 -5.80 -10.74 -17.76
N LYS A 10 -6.65 -11.51 -17.07
CA LYS A 10 -8.08 -11.25 -17.00
C LYS A 10 -8.38 -9.93 -16.30
N ALA A 11 -7.71 -9.65 -15.17
CA ALA A 11 -7.83 -8.38 -14.46
C ALA A 11 -7.40 -7.20 -15.34
N GLN A 12 -6.29 -7.32 -16.08
CA GLN A 12 -5.83 -6.27 -16.99
C GLN A 12 -6.81 -6.01 -18.14
N LYS A 13 -7.40 -7.07 -18.73
CA LYS A 13 -8.46 -6.92 -19.74
C LYS A 13 -9.69 -6.20 -19.18
N LEU A 14 -10.05 -6.47 -17.92
CA LEU A 14 -11.16 -5.76 -17.26
C LEU A 14 -10.82 -4.28 -17.02
N LEU A 15 -9.57 -3.96 -16.65
CA LEU A 15 -9.09 -2.57 -16.54
C LEU A 15 -9.16 -1.81 -17.86
N GLN A 16 -8.74 -2.44 -18.97
CA GLN A 16 -8.83 -1.82 -20.30
C GLN A 16 -10.27 -1.54 -20.71
N LYS A 17 -11.22 -2.33 -20.23
CA LYS A 17 -12.66 -2.14 -20.46
C LYS A 17 -13.32 -1.19 -19.46
N GLY A 18 -12.57 -0.63 -18.50
CA GLY A 18 -13.09 0.27 -17.47
C GLY A 18 -13.81 -0.41 -16.30
N TYR A 19 -13.86 -1.75 -16.26
CA TYR A 19 -14.51 -2.49 -15.17
C TYR A 19 -13.59 -2.61 -13.94
N LEU A 20 -13.35 -1.49 -13.26
CA LEU A 20 -12.41 -1.39 -12.13
C LEU A 20 -12.76 -2.34 -10.98
N ASP A 21 -14.01 -2.38 -10.51
CA ASP A 21 -14.43 -3.27 -9.42
C ASP A 21 -14.24 -4.76 -9.77
N LYS A 22 -14.52 -5.16 -11.02
CA LYS A 22 -14.32 -6.54 -11.47
C LYS A 22 -12.82 -6.88 -11.55
N ALA A 23 -11.99 -5.94 -11.98
CA ALA A 23 -10.54 -6.13 -12.01
C ALA A 23 -9.97 -6.29 -10.58
N ILE A 24 -10.45 -5.48 -9.64
CA ILE A 24 -10.10 -5.61 -8.21
C ILE A 24 -10.46 -7.01 -7.69
N ALA A 25 -11.67 -7.50 -8.00
CA ALA A 25 -12.10 -8.83 -7.59
C ALA A 25 -11.22 -9.96 -8.16
N GLU A 26 -10.77 -9.85 -9.41
CA GLU A 26 -9.81 -10.81 -9.98
C GLU A 26 -8.44 -10.70 -9.30
N TYR A 27 -7.91 -9.50 -9.05
CA TYR A 27 -6.64 -9.36 -8.33
C TYR A 27 -6.70 -9.89 -6.90
N LYS A 28 -7.84 -9.74 -6.21
CA LYS A 28 -8.04 -10.31 -4.87
C LYS A 28 -7.85 -11.83 -4.85
N LYS A 29 -8.30 -12.55 -5.88
CA LYS A 29 -8.06 -14.00 -5.97
C LYS A 29 -6.58 -14.37 -5.99
N VAL A 30 -5.74 -13.51 -6.57
CA VAL A 30 -4.28 -13.70 -6.54
C VAL A 30 -3.75 -13.51 -5.13
N VAL A 31 -4.23 -12.49 -4.41
CA VAL A 31 -3.83 -12.19 -3.03
C VAL A 31 -4.35 -13.24 -2.05
N GLU A 32 -5.51 -13.85 -2.30
CA GLU A 32 -6.01 -14.98 -1.51
C GLU A 32 -5.09 -16.19 -1.62
N LYS A 33 -4.48 -16.42 -2.79
CA LYS A 33 -3.51 -17.50 -3.01
C LYS A 33 -2.10 -17.15 -2.52
N ASP A 34 -1.69 -15.90 -2.70
CA ASP A 34 -0.39 -15.38 -2.30
C ASP A 34 -0.57 -14.07 -1.51
N PRO A 35 -0.85 -14.16 -0.19
CA PRO A 35 -1.12 -13.00 0.62
C PRO A 35 0.11 -12.11 0.83
N LYS A 36 1.31 -12.58 0.47
CA LYS A 36 2.58 -11.85 0.58
C LYS A 36 2.98 -11.16 -0.72
N ASP A 37 2.16 -11.23 -1.76
CA ASP A 37 2.39 -10.50 -3.00
C ASP A 37 2.06 -9.01 -2.85
N ALA A 38 3.06 -8.28 -2.37
CA ALA A 38 3.01 -6.83 -2.23
C ALA A 38 2.75 -6.10 -3.57
N THR A 39 3.13 -6.68 -4.71
CA THR A 39 2.96 -6.03 -6.03
C THR A 39 1.49 -6.02 -6.42
N ILE A 40 0.80 -7.14 -6.25
CA ILE A 40 -0.62 -7.23 -6.57
C ILE A 40 -1.45 -6.44 -5.56
N ARG A 41 -1.13 -6.50 -4.27
CA ARG A 41 -1.80 -5.67 -3.25
C ARG A 41 -1.65 -4.18 -3.53
N LEU A 42 -0.46 -3.73 -3.95
CA LEU A 42 -0.25 -2.33 -4.35
C LEU A 42 -1.17 -1.94 -5.52
N ARG A 43 -1.27 -2.80 -6.55
CA ARG A 43 -2.19 -2.58 -7.66
C ARG A 43 -3.65 -2.51 -7.20
N ILE A 44 -4.06 -3.37 -6.26
CA ILE A 44 -5.41 -3.30 -5.69
C ILE A 44 -5.63 -1.97 -4.98
N GLY A 45 -4.66 -1.52 -4.15
CA GLY A 45 -4.69 -0.21 -3.50
C GLY A 45 -4.85 0.94 -4.49
N ASP A 46 -4.05 0.96 -5.55
CA ASP A 46 -4.12 1.99 -6.61
C ASP A 46 -5.50 1.99 -7.30
N LEU A 47 -6.06 0.81 -7.54
CA LEU A 47 -7.40 0.69 -8.12
C LEU A 47 -8.48 1.17 -7.16
N TYR A 48 -8.37 0.91 -5.86
CA TYR A 48 -9.29 1.44 -4.86
C TYR A 48 -9.27 2.96 -4.79
N VAL A 49 -8.09 3.58 -4.88
CA VAL A 49 -7.98 5.04 -5.00
C VAL A 49 -8.74 5.55 -6.22
N LYS A 50 -8.61 4.86 -7.37
CA LYS A 50 -9.33 5.25 -8.61
C LYS A 50 -10.85 5.14 -8.51
N VAL A 51 -11.37 4.18 -7.74
CA VAL A 51 -12.81 4.05 -7.47
C VAL A 51 -13.26 4.81 -6.22
N ASN A 52 -12.42 5.72 -5.71
CA ASN A 52 -12.68 6.57 -4.54
C ASN A 52 -12.97 5.82 -3.23
N LYS A 53 -12.49 4.57 -3.13
CA LYS A 53 -12.57 3.72 -1.93
C LYS A 53 -11.30 3.88 -1.10
N LYS A 54 -11.16 5.05 -0.47
CA LYS A 54 -9.93 5.44 0.23
C LYS A 54 -9.61 4.50 1.40
N ASP A 55 -10.61 4.12 2.20
CA ASP A 55 -10.42 3.23 3.35
C ASP A 55 -9.87 1.86 2.94
N GLU A 56 -10.40 1.26 1.87
CA GLU A 56 -9.87 0.01 1.34
C GLU A 56 -8.46 0.17 0.75
N ALA A 57 -8.18 1.29 0.08
CA ALA A 57 -6.84 1.58 -0.43
C ALA A 57 -5.80 1.67 0.71
N ILE A 58 -6.15 2.38 1.79
CA ILE A 58 -5.30 2.54 2.97
C ILE A 58 -4.98 1.18 3.60
N LYS A 59 -5.99 0.31 3.73
CA LYS A 59 -5.80 -1.06 4.26
C LYS A 59 -4.80 -1.86 3.41
N GLU A 60 -4.97 -1.87 2.09
CA GLU A 60 -4.07 -2.62 1.20
C GLU A 60 -2.65 -2.02 1.19
N TYR A 61 -2.51 -0.70 1.14
CA TYR A 61 -1.21 -0.05 1.25
C TYR A 61 -0.53 -0.33 2.60
N GLY A 62 -1.29 -0.39 3.69
CA GLY A 62 -0.77 -0.75 5.01
C GLY A 62 -0.14 -2.14 5.01
N GLU A 63 -0.82 -3.13 4.43
CA GLU A 63 -0.28 -4.49 4.29
C GLU A 63 0.97 -4.53 3.38
N VAL A 64 0.95 -3.79 2.27
CA VAL A 64 2.12 -3.67 1.38
C VAL A 64 3.32 -3.08 2.12
N ALA A 65 3.11 -2.01 2.90
CA ALA A 65 4.18 -1.36 3.66
C ALA A 65 4.74 -2.28 4.75
N LYS A 66 3.88 -3.05 5.44
CA LYS A 66 4.30 -4.09 6.40
C LYS A 66 5.15 -5.16 5.73
N ILE A 67 4.72 -5.69 4.58
CA ILE A 67 5.47 -6.72 3.83
C ILE A 67 6.85 -6.18 3.42
N HIS A 68 6.92 -4.95 2.90
CA HIS A 68 8.20 -4.33 2.55
C HIS A 68 9.09 -4.11 3.77
N THR A 69 8.52 -3.70 4.91
CA THR A 69 9.24 -3.54 6.18
C THR A 69 9.85 -4.86 6.64
N GLN A 70 9.06 -5.93 6.64
CA GLN A 70 9.51 -7.27 7.03
C GLN A 70 10.61 -7.83 6.11
N LYS A 71 10.59 -7.45 4.83
CA LYS A 71 11.62 -7.82 3.84
C LYS A 71 12.87 -6.92 3.92
N GLY A 72 12.91 -5.93 4.81
CA GLY A 72 14.01 -4.97 4.92
C GLY A 72 14.01 -3.89 3.84
N PHE A 73 12.98 -3.83 3.00
CA PHE A 73 12.82 -2.80 1.96
C PHE A 73 12.23 -1.51 2.54
N TYR A 74 12.95 -0.91 3.50
CA TYR A 74 12.46 0.24 4.27
C TYR A 74 12.09 1.46 3.41
N LEU A 75 12.87 1.78 2.36
CA LEU A 75 12.53 2.88 1.45
C LEU A 75 11.19 2.66 0.72
N LYS A 76 10.92 1.42 0.30
CA LYS A 76 9.64 1.08 -0.34
C LYS A 76 8.49 1.16 0.65
N ALA A 77 8.69 0.70 1.89
CA ALA A 77 7.70 0.83 2.94
C ALA A 77 7.39 2.30 3.26
N ILE A 78 8.42 3.15 3.37
CA ILE A 78 8.28 4.60 3.59
C ILE A 78 7.45 5.23 2.45
N ALA A 79 7.76 4.91 1.19
CA ALA A 79 7.03 5.44 0.04
C ALA A 79 5.53 5.09 0.11
N VAL A 80 5.21 3.84 0.47
CA VAL A 80 3.81 3.38 0.58
C VAL A 80 3.11 4.03 1.77
N TYR A 81 3.75 4.16 2.93
CA TYR A 81 3.19 4.90 4.06
C TYR A 81 2.93 6.38 3.74
N LYS A 82 3.78 7.02 2.93
CA LYS A 82 3.51 8.36 2.42
C LYS A 82 2.31 8.42 1.48
N GLN A 83 2.03 7.36 0.71
CA GLN A 83 0.80 7.31 -0.09
C GLN A 83 -0.44 7.24 0.80
N ILE A 84 -0.36 6.51 1.93
CA ILE A 84 -1.46 6.47 2.92
C ILE A 84 -1.71 7.88 3.48
N LEU A 85 -0.66 8.58 3.91
CA LEU A 85 -0.81 9.95 4.44
C LEU A 85 -1.40 10.93 3.41
N LYS A 86 -1.11 10.76 2.11
CA LYS A 86 -1.75 11.57 1.05
C LYS A 86 -3.26 11.32 0.94
N LEU A 87 -3.74 10.16 1.35
CA LEU A 87 -5.18 9.83 1.35
C LEU A 87 -5.84 10.31 2.64
N ASP A 88 -5.12 10.19 3.75
CA ASP A 88 -5.55 10.53 5.10
C ASP A 88 -4.34 10.96 5.95
N GLU A 89 -4.17 12.27 6.10
CA GLU A 89 -3.03 12.88 6.80
C GLU A 89 -3.10 12.72 8.33
N GLY A 90 -4.29 12.40 8.86
CA GLY A 90 -4.56 12.31 10.30
C GLY A 90 -4.14 10.98 10.94
N GLN A 91 -3.57 10.06 10.17
CA GLN A 91 -3.22 8.74 10.69
C GLN A 91 -1.97 8.74 11.55
N MET A 92 -2.16 8.99 12.85
CA MET A 92 -1.08 9.01 13.84
C MET A 92 -0.24 7.72 13.83
N GLU A 93 -0.88 6.56 13.67
CA GLU A 93 -0.19 5.26 13.59
C GLU A 93 0.82 5.21 12.43
N ILE A 94 0.50 5.83 11.30
CA ILE A 94 1.36 5.85 10.12
C ILE A 94 2.57 6.76 10.33
N HIS A 95 2.39 7.89 11.00
CA HIS A 95 3.48 8.78 11.41
C HIS A 95 4.47 8.07 12.36
N PHE A 96 3.98 7.31 13.35
CA PHE A 96 4.82 6.47 14.20
C PHE A 96 5.60 5.41 13.41
N LYS A 97 4.93 4.71 12.48
CA LYS A 97 5.58 3.71 11.62
C LYS A 97 6.65 4.32 10.72
N LEU A 98 6.41 5.52 10.19
CA LEU A 98 7.41 6.25 9.41
C LEU A 98 8.61 6.63 10.28
N ALA A 99 8.39 7.14 11.49
CA ALA A 99 9.47 7.47 12.42
C ALA A 99 10.34 6.25 12.79
N ASP A 100 9.75 5.09 13.03
CA ASP A 100 10.49 3.83 13.25
C ASP A 100 11.35 3.46 12.03
N LEU A 101 10.76 3.54 10.83
CA LEU A 101 11.48 3.23 9.60
C LEU A 101 12.62 4.22 9.30
N TYR A 102 12.40 5.51 9.55
CA TYR A 102 13.42 6.53 9.40
C TYR A 102 14.56 6.34 10.39
N THR A 103 14.25 6.00 11.64
CA THR A 103 15.25 5.65 12.66
C THR A 103 16.10 4.46 12.22
N LYS A 104 15.47 3.39 11.69
CA LYS A 104 16.19 2.22 11.14
C LYS A 104 17.11 2.56 9.97
N GLN A 105 16.75 3.58 9.19
CA GLN A 105 17.56 4.10 8.09
C GLN A 105 18.58 5.16 8.51
N LYS A 106 18.70 5.45 9.83
CA LYS A 106 19.54 6.51 10.40
C LYS A 106 19.17 7.93 9.92
N LEU A 107 17.96 8.10 9.39
CA LEU A 107 17.40 9.38 8.96
C LEU A 107 16.69 10.06 10.14
N ILE A 108 17.48 10.48 11.14
CA ILE A 108 16.93 10.98 12.40
C ILE A 108 16.12 12.27 12.21
N ALA A 109 16.53 13.16 11.31
CA ALA A 109 15.80 14.39 11.02
C ALA A 109 14.38 14.11 10.49
N ASP A 110 14.24 13.19 9.54
CA ASP A 110 12.94 12.75 9.02
C ASP A 110 12.09 12.05 10.09
N ALA A 111 12.72 11.28 10.98
CA ALA A 111 12.01 10.62 12.08
C ALA A 111 11.39 11.63 13.05
N VAL A 112 12.14 12.68 13.42
CA VAL A 112 11.65 13.76 14.28
C VAL A 112 10.53 14.54 13.58
N ALA A 113 10.69 14.85 12.29
CA ALA A 113 9.67 15.54 11.51
C ALA A 113 8.36 14.74 11.39
N ALA A 114 8.44 13.41 11.26
CA ALA A 114 7.25 12.57 11.25
C ALA A 114 6.49 12.60 12.59
N LEU A 115 7.18 12.74 13.72
CA LEU A 115 6.56 12.79 15.05
C LEU A 115 6.06 14.18 15.43
N SER A 116 6.72 15.25 14.98
CA SER A 116 6.35 16.62 15.36
C SER A 116 4.95 17.02 14.88
N VAL A 117 4.48 16.44 13.77
CA VAL A 117 3.11 16.60 13.27
C VAL A 117 2.06 16.10 14.28
N LEU A 118 2.41 15.16 15.14
CA LEU A 118 1.50 14.59 16.16
C LEU A 118 1.37 15.42 17.43
N VAL A 119 2.29 16.36 17.66
CA VAL A 119 2.34 17.18 18.88
C VAL A 119 1.93 18.62 18.60
N SER A 120 1.68 18.94 17.34
CA SER A 120 1.21 20.25 16.89
C SER A 120 -0.32 20.28 16.97
N PHE A 121 -0.87 20.71 18.10
CA PHE A 121 -2.29 20.96 18.32
C PHE A 121 -2.52 22.41 18.76
#